data_AF-A0A6B3HX49-F1
#
_entry.id   AF-A0A6B3HX49-F1
#
_cell.length_a   1.000
_cell.length_b   1.000
_cell.length_c   1.000
_cell.angle_alpha   90.00
_cell.angle_beta   90.00
_cell.angle_gamma   90.00
#
_symmetry.space_group_name_H-M   'P 1'
#
loop_
_entity.id
_entity.type
_entity.pdbx_description
1 polymer ?
#
loop_
_entity_poly.entity_id
_entity_poly.type
_entity_poly.pdbx_seq_one_letter_code
_entity_poly.pdbx_strand_id
1 'polypeptide(L)' 'ARGRYPHQGLLRQWSPEDERVVQESMDSTGVAELADRYVDELSGGQRQRVWIAMALAQQTPLLLLDEPTTFLDIQHQIDV' A
#
# COMPACT_ATOMS: atom_id res chain seq x y z
N ALA A 1 -12.09 0.53 -3.83
CA ALA A 1 -12.93 1.72 -4.05
C ALA A 1 -12.73 2.89 -3.06
N ARG A 2 -12.01 2.79 -1.92
CA ARG A 2 -11.89 3.93 -0.96
C ARG A 2 -10.57 3.95 -0.15
N GLY A 3 -9.41 3.89 -0.82
CA GLY A 3 -8.11 3.77 -0.13
C GLY A 3 -7.53 5.08 0.43
N ARG A 4 -7.83 6.25 -0.17
CA ARG A 4 -7.19 7.52 0.17
C ARG A 4 -8.15 8.61 0.66
N TYR A 5 -9.03 8.27 1.60
CA TYR A 5 -9.99 9.22 2.16
C TYR A 5 -9.39 10.36 3.02
N PRO A 6 -8.23 10.23 3.70
CA PRO A 6 -7.73 11.32 4.55
C PRO A 6 -6.92 12.42 3.83
N HIS A 7 -6.50 12.21 2.58
CA HIS A 7 -5.72 13.22 1.81
C HIS A 7 -6.56 13.95 0.74
N GLN A 8 -7.86 13.69 0.68
CA GLN A 8 -8.77 14.40 -0.22
C GLN A 8 -9.10 15.79 0.33
N GLY A 9 -8.13 16.70 0.26
CA GLY A 9 -8.46 18.11 0.05
C GLY A 9 -9.25 18.20 -1.26
N LEU A 10 -10.30 19.02 -1.29
CA LEU A 10 -11.31 19.15 -2.35
C LEU A 10 -10.76 19.35 -3.79
N LEU A 11 -9.44 19.52 -3.96
CA LEU A 11 -8.76 19.99 -5.17
C LEU A 11 -7.33 19.42 -5.33
N ARG A 12 -7.05 18.14 -5.04
CA ARG A 12 -5.72 17.55 -5.35
C ARG A 12 -5.80 16.58 -6.53
N GLN A 13 -5.31 17.03 -7.69
CA GLN A 13 -5.00 16.16 -8.83
C GLN A 13 -3.95 15.14 -8.39
N TRP A 14 -4.08 13.88 -8.84
CA TRP A 14 -3.00 12.89 -8.79
C TRP A 14 -1.71 13.54 -9.29
N SER A 15 -0.69 13.60 -8.45
CA SER A 15 0.62 14.11 -8.82
C SER A 15 1.54 12.97 -9.29
N PRO A 16 2.56 13.26 -10.11
CA PRO A 16 3.62 12.28 -10.41
C PRO A 16 4.32 11.76 -9.14
N GLU A 17 4.30 12.54 -8.05
CA GLU A 17 4.79 12.12 -6.75
C GLU A 17 3.90 11.03 -6.12
N ASP A 18 2.57 11.16 -6.21
CA ASP A 18 1.64 10.14 -5.73
C ASP A 18 1.86 8.80 -6.44
N GLU A 19 2.08 8.83 -7.75
CA GLU A 19 2.33 7.63 -8.57
C GLU A 19 3.64 6.95 -8.17
N ARG A 20 4.73 7.73 -8.01
CA ARG A 20 6.01 7.20 -7.52
C ARG A 20 5.88 6.53 -6.16
N VAL A 21 5.19 7.18 -5.21
CA VAL A 21 4.99 6.66 -3.85
C VAL A 21 4.16 5.39 -3.85
N VAL A 22 3.13 5.32 -4.70
CA VAL A 22 2.33 4.10 -4.89
C VAL A 22 3.19 2.98 -5.44
N GLN A 23 4.00 3.25 -6.48
CA GLN A 23 4.89 2.24 -7.06
C GLN A 23 5.91 1.71 -6.04
N GLU A 24 6.60 2.61 -5.32
CA GLU A 24 7.56 2.23 -4.28
C GLU A 24 6.90 1.38 -3.19
N SER A 25 5.67 1.71 -2.81
CA SER A 25 4.92 0.95 -1.80
C SER A 25 4.48 -0.43 -2.32
N MET A 26 4.15 -0.54 -3.61
CA MET A 26 3.82 -1.82 -4.24
C MET A 26 5.06 -2.72 -4.40
N ASP A 27 6.20 -2.15 -4.75
CA ASP A 27 7.48 -2.86 -4.85
C ASP A 27 7.92 -3.36 -3.47
N SER A 28 7.87 -2.47 -2.47
CA SER A 28 8.19 -2.74 -1.06
C SER A 28 7.37 -3.89 -0.44
N THR A 29 6.16 -4.11 -0.94
CA THR A 29 5.25 -5.14 -0.42
C THR A 29 5.12 -6.34 -1.34
N GLY A 30 5.87 -6.38 -2.45
CA GLY A 30 5.83 -7.47 -3.43
C GLY A 30 4.46 -7.65 -4.08
N VAL A 31 3.76 -6.55 -4.37
CA VAL A 31 2.43 -6.57 -5.02
C VAL A 31 2.38 -5.82 -6.35
N ALA A 32 3.50 -5.32 -6.85
CA ALA A 32 3.55 -4.61 -8.13
C ALA A 32 2.96 -5.43 -9.30
N GLU A 33 3.20 -6.75 -9.31
CA GLU A 33 2.63 -7.69 -10.29
C GLU A 33 1.10 -7.85 -10.20
N LEU A 34 0.48 -7.35 -9.13
CA LEU A 34 -0.96 -7.41 -8.89
C LEU A 34 -1.67 -6.10 -9.29
N ALA A 35 -0.95 -5.09 -9.77
CA ALA A 35 -1.47 -3.75 -10.03
C ALA A 35 -2.65 -3.74 -11.02
N ASP A 36 -2.62 -4.63 -12.02
CA ASP A 36 -3.64 -4.74 -13.07
C ASP A 36 -4.80 -5.70 -12.72
N ARG A 37 -4.75 -6.32 -11.53
CA ARG A 37 -5.75 -7.33 -11.11
C ARG A 37 -6.85 -6.69 -10.27
N TYR A 38 -8.06 -7.21 -10.40
CA TYR A 38 -9.15 -6.78 -9.53
C TYR A 38 -8.99 -7.38 -8.12
N VAL A 39 -9.45 -6.64 -7.10
CA VAL A 39 -9.28 -7.00 -5.69
C VAL A 39 -9.95 -8.33 -5.32
N ASP A 40 -11.04 -8.68 -6.00
CA ASP A 40 -11.78 -9.94 -5.84
C ASP A 40 -11.06 -11.15 -6.46
N GLU A 41 -10.08 -10.93 -7.35
CA GLU A 41 -9.23 -11.98 -7.91
C GLU A 41 -8.03 -12.30 -7.00
N LEU A 42 -7.78 -11.49 -5.97
CA LEU A 42 -6.66 -11.66 -5.06
C LEU A 42 -6.97 -12.71 -3.99
N SER A 43 -5.97 -13.54 -3.68
CA SER A 43 -6.05 -14.40 -2.50
C SER A 43 -6.11 -13.57 -1.20
N GLY A 44 -6.53 -14.19 -0.09
CA GLY A 44 -6.59 -13.51 1.21
C GLY A 44 -5.26 -12.86 1.61
N GLY A 45 -4.15 -13.56 1.41
CA GLY A 45 -2.80 -13.05 1.66
C GLY A 45 -2.38 -11.95 0.68
N GLN A 46 -2.71 -12.07 -0.60
CA GLN A 46 -2.44 -11.01 -1.60
C GLN A 46 -3.20 -9.72 -1.25
N ARG A 47 -4.48 -9.83 -0.90
CA ARG A 47 -5.30 -8.69 -0.48
C ARG A 47 -4.75 -8.03 0.77
N GLN A 48 -4.23 -8.81 1.73
CA GLN A 48 -3.57 -8.27 2.91
C GLN A 48 -2.31 -7.49 2.54
N ARG A 49 -1.44 -8.01 1.67
CA ARG A 49 -0.24 -7.28 1.21
C ARG A 49 -0.59 -5.98 0.47
N VAL A 50 -1.60 -6.02 -0.41
CA VAL A 50 -2.11 -4.81 -1.08
C VAL A 50 -2.64 -3.78 -0.09
N TRP A 51 -3.25 -4.23 1.02
CA TRP A 51 -3.69 -3.32 2.07
C TRP A 51 -2.53 -2.65 2.80
N ILE A 52 -1.44 -3.38 3.07
CA ILE A 52 -0.21 -2.81 3.63
C ILE A 52 0.40 -1.80 2.65
N ALA A 53 0.48 -2.14 1.36
CA ALA A 53 0.98 -1.24 0.32
C ALA A 53 0.20 0.07 0.30
N MET A 54 -1.14 -0.02 0.35
CA MET A 54 -2.01 1.15 0.44
C MET A 54 -1.74 1.98 1.70
N ALA A 55 -1.52 1.34 2.85
CA ALA A 55 -1.23 2.03 4.10
C ALA A 55 0.14 2.74 4.09
N LEU A 56 1.17 2.10 3.55
CA LEU A 56 2.51 2.68 3.37
C LEU A 56 2.49 3.87 2.40
N ALA A 57 1.73 3.75 1.31
CA ALA A 57 1.62 4.79 0.31
C ALA A 57 0.99 6.09 0.84
N GLN A 58 0.34 6.06 2.00
CA GLN A 58 -0.18 7.27 2.66
C GLN A 58 0.95 8.18 3.18
N GLN A 59 2.19 7.67 3.33
CA GLN A 59 3.34 8.40 3.89
C GLN A 59 3.01 9.14 5.20
N THR A 60 2.15 8.54 6.02
CA THR A 60 1.78 9.10 7.32
C THR A 60 2.92 8.87 8.31
N PRO A 61 3.26 9.85 9.16
CA PRO A 61 4.34 9.73 10.14
C PRO A 61 4.12 8.66 11.22
N LEU A 62 2.90 8.12 11.36
CA LEU A 62 2.53 7.07 12.30
C LEU A 62 1.46 6.16 11.70
N LEU A 63 1.74 4.85 11.68
CA LEU A 63 0.78 3.82 11.30
C LEU A 63 0.53 2.90 12.51
N LEU A 64 -0.73 2.74 12.90
CA LEU A 64 -1.15 1.81 13.94
C LEU A 64 -1.67 0.53 13.27
N LEU A 65 -0.97 -0.56 13.49
CA LEU A 65 -1.36 -1.90 13.04
C LEU A 65 -1.68 -2.74 14.27
N ASP A 66 -2.85 -3.36 14.27
CA ASP A 66 -3.20 -4.37 15.27
C ASP A 66 -2.60 -5.72 14.81
N GLU A 67 -1.88 -6.42 15.69
CA GLU A 67 -1.10 -7.66 15.38
C GLU A 67 0.07 -7.52 14.38
N PRO A 68 1.03 -6.60 14.58
CA PRO A 68 2.02 -6.16 13.59
C PRO A 68 2.97 -7.26 13.08
N THR A 69 3.21 -8.32 13.85
CA THR A 69 4.08 -9.44 13.47
C THR A 69 3.60 -10.16 12.22
N THR A 70 2.28 -10.27 12.03
CA THR A 70 1.71 -10.86 10.80
C THR A 70 1.99 -9.99 9.56
N PHE A 71 2.30 -8.71 9.74
CA PHE A 71 2.46 -7.73 8.67
C PHE A 71 3.94 -7.35 8.43
N LEU A 72 4.78 -7.36 9.48
CA LEU A 72 6.20 -6.98 9.45
C LEU A 72 7.09 -8.01 8.76
N ASP A 73 6.70 -9.29 8.68
CA ASP A 73 7.45 -10.31 7.93
C ASP A 73 7.61 -9.93 6.44
N ILE A 74 6.73 -9.08 5.91
CA ILE A 74 6.77 -8.58 4.52
C ILE A 74 7.81 -7.46 4.36
N GLN A 75 8.06 -6.65 5.40
CA GLN A 75 9.06 -5.57 5.37
C GLN A 75 10.49 -6.05 5.58
N HIS A 76 10.71 -7.24 6.14
CA HIS A 76 12.06 -7.81 6.33
C HIS A 76 12.81 -8.14 5.02
N GLN A 77 12.19 -7.91 3.84
CA GLN A 77 12.86 -7.99 2.53
C GLN A 77 13.44 -6.66 2.03
N ILE A 78 13.22 -5.53 2.74
CA ILE A 78 13.67 -4.20 2.30
C ILE A 78 15.06 -3.82 2.85
N ASP A 79 15.64 -4.60 3.77
CA ASP A 79 17.03 -4.38 4.21
C ASP A 79 18.03 -5.12 3.29
N VAL A 80 18.33 -4.54 2.11
CA VAL A 80 19.61 -4.65 1.37
C VAL A 80 19.88 -3.35 0.58
#